data_AF-A0A7X8CN13-F1
#
_entry.id   AF-A0A7X8CN13-F1
#
_cell.length_a   1.000
_cell.length_b   1.000
_cell.length_c   1.000
_cell.angle_alpha   90.00
_cell.angle_beta   90.00
_cell.angle_gamma   90.00
#
_symmetry.space_group_name_H-M   'P 1'
#
loop_
_entity.id
_entity.type
_entity.pdbx_description
1 polymer ?
#
loop_
_entity_poly.entity_id
_entity_poly.type
_entity_poly.pdbx_seq_one_letter_code
_entity_poly.pdbx_strand_id
1 'polypeptide(L)'
;MKLNKLYIVLLAFLYLLSGCSNEKEEYNCFIAGVPDAYDYPIKPGTPEWEKLTTSYEMDSVLQIPKDVLNSISTEGLIETVLNYPKFGDLYFLDNYQFSFDRLKEHFNGFQELLTRRDAGIKLFSRYKLMNPACNKNNWPSITGPGSSVSFSFAFIEIIIAQYDILNQFNNEQIKPLLKETIIKYQEKTRYNYSVFSKKHTVLIAGRIMYIKNYSPFMEEYKKNIYVKTFIDKVMLYNNFETLDLIIDYANDFYEKYNKR
;
A
#
# COMPACT_ATOMS: atom_id res chain seq x y z
N MET A 1 -51.26 -38.76 -22.74
CA MET A 1 -50.90 -37.58 -21.94
C MET A 1 -49.79 -36.82 -22.68
N LYS A 2 -50.17 -35.96 -23.64
CA LYS A 2 -49.22 -35.21 -24.47
C LYS A 2 -48.78 -33.98 -23.69
N LEU A 3 -47.65 -34.08 -22.99
CA LEU A 3 -47.02 -32.93 -22.34
C LEU A 3 -46.72 -31.89 -23.43
N ASN A 4 -47.36 -30.73 -23.30
CA ASN A 4 -47.49 -29.73 -24.35
C ASN A 4 -46.10 -29.11 -24.62
N LYS A 5 -45.57 -29.24 -25.84
CA LYS A 5 -44.27 -28.67 -26.26
C LYS A 5 -44.15 -27.17 -25.97
N LEU A 6 -45.28 -26.49 -25.77
CA LEU A 6 -45.37 -25.08 -25.37
C LEU A 6 -44.79 -24.80 -23.96
N TYR A 7 -44.91 -25.74 -23.01
CA TYR A 7 -44.38 -25.55 -21.64
C TYR A 7 -42.85 -25.67 -21.57
N ILE A 8 -42.24 -26.49 -22.43
CA ILE A 8 -40.78 -26.67 -22.48
C ILE A 8 -40.12 -25.42 -23.08
N VAL A 9 -40.77 -24.76 -24.04
CA VAL A 9 -40.28 -23.50 -24.63
C VAL A 9 -40.39 -22.33 -23.64
N LEU A 10 -41.45 -22.29 -22.81
CA LEU A 10 -41.62 -21.29 -21.75
C LEU A 10 -40.61 -21.45 -20.60
N LEU A 11 -40.24 -22.68 -20.24
CA LEU A 11 -39.20 -22.94 -19.24
C LEU A 11 -37.79 -22.63 -19.76
N ALA A 12 -37.53 -22.80 -21.06
CA ALA A 12 -36.24 -22.44 -21.68
C ALA A 12 -36.02 -20.92 -21.77
N PHE A 13 -37.10 -20.12 -21.91
CA PHE A 13 -37.00 -18.66 -21.94
C PHE A 13 -36.74 -18.03 -20.55
N LEU A 14 -37.14 -18.71 -19.46
CA LEU A 14 -36.88 -18.26 -18.09
C LEU A 14 -35.41 -18.45 -17.66
N TYR A 15 -34.66 -19.35 -18.31
CA TYR A 15 -33.23 -19.55 -18.06
C TYR A 15 -32.31 -18.63 -18.87
N LEU A 16 -32.84 -17.90 -19.87
CA LEU A 16 -32.05 -16.98 -20.70
C LEU A 16 -32.00 -15.54 -20.16
N LEU A 17 -32.74 -15.23 -19.09
CA LEU A 17 -32.72 -13.92 -18.44
C LEU A 17 -31.85 -13.86 -17.17
N SER A 18 -31.21 -14.96 -16.78
CA SER A 18 -30.11 -14.95 -15.78
C SER A 18 -28.74 -14.88 -16.45
N GLY A 19 -28.65 -14.25 -17.62
CA GLY A 19 -27.40 -13.66 -18.06
C GLY A 19 -27.14 -12.47 -17.14
N CYS A 20 -26.46 -12.70 -16.00
CA CYS A 20 -25.85 -11.63 -15.24
C CYS A 20 -24.95 -10.86 -16.21
N SER A 21 -25.44 -9.74 -16.72
CA SER A 21 -24.57 -8.68 -17.20
C SER A 21 -23.66 -8.37 -16.02
N ASN A 22 -22.38 -8.75 -16.13
CA ASN A 22 -21.35 -8.17 -15.28
C ASN A 22 -21.39 -6.67 -15.59
N GLU A 23 -22.19 -5.91 -14.83
CA GLU A 23 -22.05 -4.47 -14.76
C GLU A 23 -20.58 -4.23 -14.42
N LYS A 24 -19.83 -3.69 -15.38
CA LYS A 24 -18.48 -3.24 -15.10
C LYS A 24 -18.66 -2.11 -14.11
N GLU A 25 -18.37 -2.36 -12.83
CA GLU A 25 -18.33 -1.31 -11.81
C GLU A 25 -17.43 -0.18 -12.34
N GLU A 26 -18.03 0.98 -12.60
CA GLU A 26 -17.34 2.14 -13.13
C GLU A 26 -16.65 2.84 -11.97
N TYR A 27 -15.37 2.54 -11.78
CA TYR A 27 -14.57 3.16 -10.73
C TYR A 27 -14.04 4.52 -11.19
N ASN A 28 -14.25 5.56 -10.38
CA ASN A 28 -13.51 6.80 -10.55
C ASN A 28 -12.05 6.57 -10.14
N CYS A 29 -11.21 6.32 -11.13
CA CYS A 29 -9.79 6.11 -10.93
C CYS A 29 -8.99 7.43 -10.92
N PHE A 30 -9.60 8.61 -11.01
CA PHE A 30 -8.84 9.85 -11.09
C PHE A 30 -8.24 10.26 -9.74
N ILE A 31 -6.94 10.49 -9.72
CA ILE A 31 -6.22 11.09 -8.59
C ILE A 31 -5.63 12.41 -9.08
N ALA A 32 -6.07 13.52 -8.50
CA ALA A 32 -5.52 14.83 -8.84
C ALA A 32 -4.07 14.93 -8.38
N GLY A 33 -3.23 15.57 -9.20
CA GLY A 33 -1.86 15.91 -8.80
C GLY A 33 -1.83 16.95 -7.68
N VAL A 34 -0.77 16.94 -6.89
CA VAL A 34 -0.54 17.93 -5.82
C VAL A 34 0.38 19.04 -6.36
N PRO A 35 -0.08 20.32 -6.43
CA PRO A 35 0.63 21.35 -7.17
C PRO A 35 2.05 21.69 -6.70
N ASP A 36 2.33 21.56 -5.40
CA ASP A 36 3.63 21.89 -4.81
C ASP A 36 4.53 20.67 -4.63
N ALA A 37 4.15 19.50 -5.18
CA ALA A 37 5.03 18.34 -5.22
C ALA A 37 6.31 18.66 -6.01
N TYR A 38 7.47 18.28 -5.46
CA TYR A 38 8.76 18.52 -6.08
C TYR A 38 9.01 17.46 -7.17
N ASP A 39 9.29 17.93 -8.39
CA ASP A 39 9.74 17.07 -9.49
C ASP A 39 11.27 17.05 -9.55
N TYR A 40 11.86 15.85 -9.50
CA TYR A 40 13.29 15.67 -9.52
C TYR A 40 13.85 16.07 -10.90
N PRO A 41 14.75 17.07 -10.98
CA PRO A 41 15.27 17.55 -12.25
C PRO A 41 16.20 16.53 -12.91
N ILE A 42 16.88 15.69 -12.11
CA ILE A 42 17.78 14.64 -12.57
C ILE A 42 17.20 13.30 -12.08
N LYS A 43 16.69 12.51 -13.02
CA LYS A 43 16.02 11.21 -12.78
C LYS A 43 16.23 10.25 -13.95
N PRO A 44 15.99 8.94 -13.80
CA PRO A 44 16.12 7.98 -14.89
C PRO A 44 15.43 8.46 -16.18
N GLY A 45 16.15 8.38 -17.31
CA GLY A 45 15.69 8.89 -18.61
C GLY A 45 16.11 10.33 -18.93
N THR A 46 16.76 11.05 -18.01
CA THR A 46 17.39 12.36 -18.30
C THR A 46 18.85 12.19 -18.75
N PRO A 47 19.38 13.04 -19.66
CA PRO A 47 20.79 12.97 -20.07
C PRO A 47 21.79 13.15 -18.93
N GLU A 48 21.43 13.90 -17.89
CA GLU A 48 22.24 14.11 -16.69
C GLU A 48 22.32 12.82 -15.86
N TRP A 49 21.21 12.08 -15.75
CA TRP A 49 21.17 10.82 -15.01
C TRP A 49 22.06 9.75 -15.62
N GLU A 50 22.11 9.66 -16.96
CA GLU A 50 22.93 8.68 -17.68
C GLU A 50 24.44 8.87 -17.45
N LYS A 51 24.86 10.06 -17.00
CA LYS A 51 26.26 10.37 -16.68
C LYS A 51 26.65 9.94 -15.27
N LEU A 52 25.68 9.61 -14.40
CA LEU A 52 25.94 9.20 -13.02
C LEU A 52 26.37 7.73 -13.01
N THR A 53 27.50 7.45 -12.36
CA THR A 53 28.13 6.11 -12.41
C THR A 53 28.06 5.36 -11.09
N THR A 54 27.82 6.06 -9.99
CA THR A 54 27.77 5.48 -8.64
C THR A 54 26.43 5.72 -7.96
N SER A 55 26.04 4.83 -7.03
CA SER A 55 24.83 5.05 -6.21
C SER A 55 24.94 6.37 -5.43
N TYR A 56 26.12 6.70 -4.93
CA TYR A 56 26.34 7.94 -4.18
C TYR A 56 26.04 9.19 -5.02
N GLU A 57 26.49 9.24 -6.27
CA GLU A 57 26.16 10.34 -7.19
C GLU A 57 24.66 10.44 -7.43
N MET A 58 23.99 9.30 -7.64
CA MET A 58 22.53 9.25 -7.80
C MET A 58 21.81 9.72 -6.54
N ASP A 59 22.21 9.24 -5.36
CA ASP A 59 21.60 9.62 -4.08
C ASP A 59 21.80 11.12 -3.77
N SER A 60 22.93 11.70 -4.23
CA SER A 60 23.24 13.12 -4.06
C SER A 60 22.34 14.03 -4.88
N VAL A 61 22.01 13.67 -6.12
CA VAL A 61 21.11 14.48 -6.98
C VAL A 61 19.63 14.32 -6.65
N LEU A 62 19.29 13.31 -5.84
CA LEU A 62 17.91 13.04 -5.41
C LEU A 62 17.56 13.61 -4.03
N GLN A 63 18.42 14.44 -3.44
CA GLN A 63 18.06 15.22 -2.25
C GLN A 63 17.09 16.35 -2.64
N ILE A 64 16.07 16.57 -1.82
CA ILE A 64 15.16 17.71 -2.00
C ILE A 64 15.88 18.97 -1.49
N PRO A 65 15.92 20.08 -2.25
CA PRO A 65 16.52 21.33 -1.80
C PRO A 65 15.93 21.81 -0.46
N LYS A 66 16.77 22.37 0.42
CA LYS A 66 16.38 22.75 1.79
C LYS A 66 15.25 23.79 1.82
N ASP A 67 15.29 24.76 0.92
CA ASP A 67 14.26 25.76 0.74
C ASP A 67 12.92 25.13 0.35
N VAL A 68 12.93 24.17 -0.59
CA VAL A 68 11.74 23.40 -0.99
C VAL A 68 11.20 22.57 0.18
N LEU A 69 12.05 21.84 0.91
CA LEU A 69 11.63 21.06 2.09
C LEU A 69 10.92 21.90 3.15
N ASN A 70 11.37 23.13 3.36
CA ASN A 70 10.81 24.03 4.35
C ASN A 70 9.44 24.61 3.93
N SER A 71 9.18 24.73 2.63
CA SER A 71 7.95 25.35 2.11
C SER A 71 6.90 24.36 1.62
N ILE A 72 7.30 23.14 1.26
CA ILE A 72 6.41 22.13 0.69
C ILE A 72 5.38 21.64 1.72
N SER A 73 4.12 21.56 1.31
CA SER A 73 3.03 20.97 2.11
C SER A 73 3.28 19.49 2.41
N THR A 74 2.58 18.94 3.41
CA THR A 74 2.70 17.49 3.72
C THR A 74 2.21 16.64 2.56
N GLU A 75 1.13 17.05 1.89
CA GLU A 75 0.65 16.42 0.66
C GLU A 75 1.68 16.47 -0.46
N GLY A 76 2.30 17.64 -0.70
CA GLY A 76 3.35 17.81 -1.70
C GLY A 76 4.56 16.94 -1.40
N LEU A 77 4.97 16.85 -0.12
CA LEU A 77 6.07 15.99 0.30
C LEU A 77 5.72 14.51 0.13
N ILE A 78 4.49 14.10 0.44
CA ILE A 78 4.03 12.72 0.21
C ILE A 78 4.14 12.36 -1.27
N GLU A 79 3.61 13.19 -2.18
CA GLU A 79 3.75 12.91 -3.61
C GLU A 79 5.22 12.94 -4.06
N THR A 80 6.03 13.84 -3.52
CA THR A 80 7.49 13.89 -3.81
C THR A 80 8.19 12.60 -3.41
N VAL A 81 7.88 12.08 -2.22
CA VAL A 81 8.44 10.84 -1.67
C VAL A 81 7.95 9.63 -2.47
N LEU A 82 6.66 9.56 -2.79
CA LEU A 82 6.08 8.49 -3.60
C LEU A 82 6.67 8.47 -5.02
N ASN A 83 7.18 9.61 -5.50
CA ASN A 83 7.87 9.77 -6.78
C ASN A 83 9.40 9.67 -6.70
N TYR A 84 9.95 9.24 -5.57
CA TYR A 84 11.39 9.10 -5.40
C TYR A 84 11.99 8.13 -6.45
N PRO A 85 12.91 8.59 -7.33
CA PRO A 85 13.31 7.80 -8.49
C PRO A 85 14.00 6.46 -8.19
N LYS A 86 14.63 6.32 -7.02
CA LYS A 86 15.28 5.08 -6.58
C LYS A 86 14.44 4.29 -5.57
N PHE A 87 13.12 4.47 -5.52
CA PHE A 87 12.29 3.72 -4.56
C PHE A 87 12.38 2.20 -4.76
N GLY A 88 12.67 1.73 -5.98
CA GLY A 88 12.91 0.32 -6.27
C GLY A 88 14.04 -0.29 -5.44
N ASP A 89 14.97 0.52 -4.95
CA ASP A 89 16.08 0.09 -4.10
C ASP A 89 15.61 -0.61 -2.82
N LEU A 90 14.41 -0.23 -2.35
CA LEU A 90 13.76 -0.83 -1.19
C LEU A 90 13.58 -2.35 -1.33
N TYR A 91 13.36 -2.83 -2.55
CA TYR A 91 12.92 -4.20 -2.82
C TYR A 91 14.03 -5.14 -3.31
N PHE A 92 15.29 -4.68 -3.40
CA PHE A 92 16.41 -5.51 -3.84
C PHE A 92 16.88 -6.55 -2.80
N LEU A 93 16.70 -6.28 -1.51
CA LEU A 93 17.02 -7.21 -0.42
C LEU A 93 15.75 -7.80 0.16
N ASP A 94 15.78 -9.03 0.67
CA ASP A 94 14.56 -9.65 1.23
C ASP A 94 14.03 -8.97 2.50
N ASN A 95 14.92 -8.39 3.30
CA ASN A 95 14.56 -7.65 4.52
C ASN A 95 14.16 -6.21 4.17
N TYR A 96 12.89 -6.00 3.84
CA TYR A 96 12.42 -4.67 3.41
C TYR A 96 12.40 -3.66 4.54
N GLN A 97 12.33 -4.09 5.81
CA GLN A 97 12.50 -3.14 6.92
C GLN A 97 13.92 -2.57 6.93
N PHE A 98 14.94 -3.43 6.81
CA PHE A 98 16.34 -2.97 6.72
C PHE A 98 16.57 -2.06 5.51
N SER A 99 16.00 -2.40 4.35
CA SER A 99 16.08 -1.53 3.17
C SER A 99 15.39 -0.18 3.39
N PHE A 100 14.24 -0.17 4.08
CA PHE A 100 13.53 1.07 4.43
C PHE A 100 14.39 1.94 5.37
N ASP A 101 14.99 1.34 6.40
CA ASP A 101 15.82 2.04 7.37
C ASP A 101 17.02 2.69 6.69
N ARG A 102 17.69 1.98 5.77
CA ARG A 102 18.78 2.55 4.96
C ARG A 102 18.32 3.70 4.07
N LEU A 103 17.16 3.55 3.42
CA LEU A 103 16.63 4.60 2.56
C LEU A 103 16.26 5.86 3.37
N LYS A 104 15.68 5.68 4.56
CA LYS A 104 15.42 6.75 5.54
C LYS A 104 16.70 7.47 5.96
N GLU A 105 17.82 6.77 6.14
CA GLU A 105 19.10 7.37 6.52
C GLU A 105 19.71 8.25 5.41
N HIS A 106 19.45 7.95 4.13
CA HIS A 106 20.12 8.61 3.01
C HIS A 106 19.25 9.59 2.23
N PHE A 107 17.92 9.56 2.39
CA PHE A 107 17.01 10.44 1.66
C PHE A 107 16.30 11.43 2.60
N ASN A 108 16.58 12.73 2.42
CA ASN A 108 16.04 13.79 3.27
C ASN A 108 14.51 13.94 3.22
N GLY A 109 13.84 13.48 2.15
CA GLY A 109 12.39 13.47 2.07
C GLY A 109 11.73 12.53 3.08
N PHE A 110 12.32 11.36 3.35
CA PHE A 110 11.84 10.48 4.43
C PHE A 110 12.13 11.04 5.81
N GLN A 111 13.31 11.61 5.99
CA GLN A 111 13.71 12.23 7.25
C GLN A 111 12.71 13.33 7.64
N GLU A 112 12.35 14.18 6.68
CA GLU A 112 11.34 15.22 6.88
C GLU A 112 9.95 14.60 7.10
N LEU A 113 9.46 13.75 6.19
CA LEU A 113 8.09 13.22 6.21
C LEU A 113 7.76 12.51 7.53
N LEU A 114 8.68 11.69 8.04
CA LEU A 114 8.46 10.92 9.27
C LEU A 114 8.41 11.79 10.53
N THR A 115 8.88 13.05 10.46
CA THR A 115 8.81 14.00 11.58
C THR A 115 7.58 14.89 11.55
N ARG A 116 6.87 14.97 10.41
CA ARG A 116 5.65 15.78 10.28
C ARG A 116 4.50 15.12 11.04
N ARG A 117 3.91 15.87 11.98
CA ARG A 117 2.87 15.38 12.90
C ARG A 117 1.56 14.98 12.21
N ASP A 118 1.29 15.51 11.03
CA ASP A 118 0.09 15.22 10.25
C ASP A 118 0.33 14.18 9.14
N ALA A 119 1.56 13.68 8.99
CA ALA A 119 1.94 12.75 7.92
C ALA A 119 1.05 11.51 7.88
N GLY A 120 0.73 10.90 9.01
CA GLY A 120 -0.13 9.71 9.07
C GLY A 120 -1.51 9.94 8.46
N ILE A 121 -2.20 11.02 8.85
CA ILE A 121 -3.54 11.32 8.34
C ILE A 121 -3.51 11.71 6.87
N LYS A 122 -2.48 12.43 6.42
CA LYS A 122 -2.32 12.80 5.01
C LYS A 122 -1.99 11.58 4.13
N LEU A 123 -1.10 10.69 4.59
CA LEU A 123 -0.80 9.41 3.93
C LEU A 123 -2.05 8.54 3.83
N PHE A 124 -2.82 8.43 4.91
CA PHE A 124 -4.07 7.67 4.88
C PHE A 124 -5.10 8.30 3.91
N SER A 125 -5.19 9.62 3.87
CA SER A 125 -6.05 10.33 2.92
C SER A 125 -5.66 10.01 1.48
N ARG A 126 -4.37 10.03 1.17
CA ARG A 126 -3.85 9.63 -0.15
C ARG A 126 -4.07 8.16 -0.48
N TYR A 127 -3.92 7.27 0.51
CA TYR A 127 -4.13 5.83 0.37
C TYR A 127 -5.57 5.47 0.04
N LYS A 128 -6.55 6.18 0.61
CA LYS A 128 -7.97 6.01 0.29
C LYS A 128 -8.30 6.31 -1.18
N LEU A 129 -7.57 7.22 -1.81
CA LEU A 129 -7.75 7.54 -3.23
C LEU A 129 -7.29 6.40 -4.15
N MET A 130 -6.48 5.46 -3.65
CA MET A 130 -5.98 4.34 -4.45
C MET A 130 -6.97 3.18 -4.44
N ASN A 131 -7.40 2.73 -5.60
CA ASN A 131 -8.35 1.61 -5.71
C ASN A 131 -7.68 0.42 -6.42
N PRO A 132 -7.63 -0.79 -5.84
CA PRO A 132 -7.04 -1.98 -6.50
C PRO A 132 -7.58 -2.30 -7.91
N ALA A 133 -8.80 -1.86 -8.26
CA ALA A 133 -9.34 -1.97 -9.61
C ALA A 133 -8.66 -1.02 -10.62
N CYS A 134 -8.05 0.06 -10.15
CA CYS A 134 -7.45 1.13 -10.96
C CYS A 134 -5.97 0.83 -11.29
N ASN A 135 -5.75 0.06 -12.35
CA ASN A 135 -4.41 -0.32 -12.80
C ASN A 135 -3.59 0.80 -13.47
N LYS A 136 -4.22 1.94 -13.82
CA LYS A 136 -3.61 3.03 -14.61
C LYS A 136 -3.41 4.36 -13.90
N ASN A 137 -3.99 4.55 -12.71
CA ASN A 137 -4.03 5.87 -12.07
C ASN A 137 -3.62 5.87 -10.59
N ASN A 138 -3.25 4.71 -10.04
CA ASN A 138 -2.71 4.60 -8.67
C ASN A 138 -1.23 5.00 -8.58
N TRP A 139 -0.62 5.38 -9.69
CA TRP A 139 0.81 5.64 -9.81
C TRP A 139 1.19 6.95 -9.13
N PRO A 140 2.24 6.99 -8.30
CA PRO A 140 3.12 8.14 -8.36
C PRO A 140 3.73 8.19 -9.79
N SER A 141 3.87 9.38 -10.38
CA SER A 141 4.50 9.81 -11.66
C SER A 141 5.77 9.10 -12.18
N ILE A 142 6.15 7.92 -11.69
CA ILE A 142 7.17 7.06 -12.26
C ILE A 142 6.61 6.42 -13.54
N THR A 143 6.66 7.19 -14.62
CA THR A 143 6.53 6.69 -15.98
C THR A 143 7.87 6.04 -16.36
N GLY A 144 7.91 4.71 -16.40
CA GLY A 144 9.10 3.97 -16.84
C GLY A 144 8.87 2.46 -16.91
N PRO A 145 9.71 1.72 -17.65
CA PRO A 145 9.66 0.26 -17.68
C PRO A 145 9.76 -0.33 -16.27
N GLY A 146 8.85 -1.24 -15.90
CA GLY A 146 8.87 -1.93 -14.60
C GLY A 146 8.03 -1.28 -13.50
N SER A 147 7.49 -0.07 -13.74
CA SER A 147 6.43 0.48 -12.89
C SER A 147 5.23 -0.51 -12.91
N SER A 148 4.73 -0.93 -11.74
CA SER A 148 3.43 -1.62 -11.57
C SER A 148 2.55 -0.95 -10.49
N VAL A 149 1.23 -1.03 -10.62
CA VAL A 149 0.27 -0.64 -9.56
C VAL A 149 0.59 -1.33 -8.23
N SER A 150 1.11 -2.56 -8.29
CA SER A 150 1.60 -3.31 -7.12
C SER A 150 2.73 -2.61 -6.39
N PHE A 151 3.70 -2.02 -7.12
CA PHE A 151 4.77 -1.23 -6.53
C PHE A 151 4.26 0.07 -5.92
N SER A 152 3.28 0.72 -6.55
CA SER A 152 2.67 1.95 -6.03
C SER A 152 1.99 1.70 -4.68
N PHE A 153 1.19 0.63 -4.59
CA PHE A 153 0.60 0.20 -3.32
C PHE A 153 1.67 -0.19 -2.30
N ALA A 154 2.62 -1.04 -2.69
CA ALA A 154 3.68 -1.48 -1.79
C ALA A 154 4.45 -0.29 -1.20
N PHE A 155 4.63 0.78 -1.97
CA PHE A 155 5.41 1.92 -1.54
C PHE A 155 4.67 2.77 -0.49
N ILE A 156 3.43 3.17 -0.76
CA ILE A 156 2.66 3.91 0.27
C ILE A 156 2.38 3.05 1.51
N GLU A 157 2.14 1.74 1.31
CA GLU A 157 1.78 0.84 2.39
C GLU A 157 2.95 0.58 3.33
N ILE A 158 4.19 0.46 2.81
CA ILE A 158 5.36 0.32 3.69
C ILE A 158 5.63 1.59 4.48
N ILE A 159 5.36 2.78 3.93
CA ILE A 159 5.53 4.06 4.64
C ILE A 159 4.48 4.16 5.75
N ILE A 160 3.22 3.88 5.44
CA ILE A 160 2.13 3.87 6.44
C ILE A 160 2.42 2.87 7.55
N ALA A 161 2.97 1.69 7.22
CA ALA A 161 3.28 0.66 8.19
C ALA A 161 4.48 0.97 9.11
N GLN A 162 5.18 2.09 8.94
CA GLN A 162 6.26 2.46 9.86
C GLN A 162 5.70 2.87 11.22
N TYR A 163 6.39 2.50 12.29
CA TYR A 163 5.96 2.83 13.65
C TYR A 163 5.89 4.34 13.89
N ASP A 164 6.82 5.12 13.31
CA ASP A 164 6.81 6.60 13.36
C ASP A 164 5.50 7.18 12.80
N ILE A 165 4.90 6.53 11.79
CA ILE A 165 3.64 6.93 11.17
C ILE A 165 2.43 6.37 11.94
N LEU A 166 2.39 5.06 12.21
CA LEU A 166 1.24 4.45 12.88
C LEU A 166 1.00 5.00 14.28
N ASN A 167 2.04 5.41 15.00
CA ASN A 167 1.91 6.01 16.33
C ASN A 167 1.30 7.42 16.32
N GLN A 168 1.17 8.07 15.15
CA GLN A 168 0.49 9.37 15.03
C GLN A 168 -1.04 9.23 15.09
N PHE A 169 -1.58 8.04 14.83
CA PHE A 169 -3.02 7.80 14.79
C PHE A 169 -3.57 7.58 16.20
N ASN A 170 -4.59 8.37 16.55
CA ASN A 170 -5.38 8.09 17.74
C ASN A 170 -6.33 6.88 17.52
N ASN A 171 -7.08 6.51 18.56
CA ASN A 171 -7.97 5.36 18.50
C ASN A 171 -9.15 5.53 17.52
N GLU A 172 -9.66 6.75 17.34
CA GLU A 172 -10.73 7.04 16.37
C GLU A 172 -10.23 6.97 14.93
N GLN A 173 -8.97 7.33 14.69
CA GLN A 173 -8.35 7.38 13.37
C GLN A 173 -7.76 6.04 12.92
N ILE A 174 -7.23 5.23 13.85
CA ILE A 174 -6.61 3.94 13.51
C ILE A 174 -7.61 2.92 12.98
N LYS A 175 -8.86 3.01 13.44
CA LYS A 175 -9.93 2.07 13.08
C LYS A 175 -10.34 2.19 11.61
N PRO A 176 -10.65 3.39 11.07
CA PRO A 176 -10.83 3.59 9.64
C PRO A 176 -9.65 3.11 8.80
N LEU A 177 -8.40 3.33 9.25
CA LEU A 177 -7.22 2.83 8.56
C LEU A 177 -7.22 1.29 8.50
N LEU A 178 -7.43 0.62 9.65
CA LEU A 178 -7.50 -0.84 9.70
C LEU A 178 -8.61 -1.40 8.79
N LYS A 179 -9.79 -0.78 8.81
CA LYS A 179 -10.90 -1.16 7.93
C LYS A 179 -10.51 -1.07 6.45
N GLU A 180 -9.93 0.06 6.04
CA GLU A 180 -9.48 0.28 4.67
C GLU A 180 -8.42 -0.74 4.25
N THR A 181 -7.49 -1.05 5.15
CA THR A 181 -6.46 -2.08 4.94
C THR A 181 -7.07 -3.46 4.70
N ILE A 182 -8.03 -3.89 5.53
CA ILE A 182 -8.73 -5.18 5.37
C ILE A 182 -9.47 -5.24 4.02
N ILE A 183 -10.22 -4.18 3.69
CA ILE A 183 -10.96 -4.09 2.42
C ILE A 183 -9.99 -4.19 1.23
N LYS A 184 -8.89 -3.43 1.25
CA LYS A 184 -7.91 -3.47 0.16
C LYS A 184 -7.22 -4.83 0.04
N TYR A 185 -7.00 -5.55 1.14
CA TYR A 185 -6.49 -6.93 1.07
C TYR A 185 -7.46 -7.87 0.34
N GLN A 186 -8.75 -7.78 0.67
CA GLN A 186 -9.82 -8.56 0.02
C GLN A 186 -9.92 -8.21 -1.47
N GLU A 187 -9.95 -6.92 -1.82
CA GLU A 187 -10.01 -6.45 -3.20
C GLU A 187 -8.76 -6.87 -3.99
N LYS A 188 -7.55 -6.69 -3.43
CA LYS A 188 -6.31 -7.19 -4.06
C LYS A 188 -6.36 -8.70 -4.30
N THR A 189 -6.95 -9.46 -3.38
CA THR A 189 -7.15 -10.91 -3.56
C THR A 189 -8.14 -11.20 -4.69
N ARG A 190 -9.27 -10.50 -4.73
CA ARG A 190 -10.28 -10.59 -5.81
C ARG A 190 -9.68 -10.28 -7.19
N TYR A 191 -8.78 -9.31 -7.26
CA TYR A 191 -8.07 -8.92 -8.49
C TYR A 191 -6.78 -9.70 -8.75
N ASN A 192 -6.52 -10.80 -8.03
CA ASN A 192 -5.36 -11.67 -8.22
C ASN A 192 -4.00 -10.95 -8.11
N TYR A 193 -3.89 -9.95 -7.25
CA TYR A 193 -2.60 -9.33 -6.95
C TYR A 193 -1.63 -10.35 -6.33
N SER A 194 -0.36 -10.21 -6.67
CA SER A 194 0.70 -11.09 -6.17
C SER A 194 0.87 -10.98 -4.64
N VAL A 195 1.49 -12.00 -4.05
CA VAL A 195 1.90 -11.99 -2.63
C VAL A 195 2.74 -10.76 -2.31
N PHE A 196 3.61 -10.33 -3.23
CA PHE A 196 4.42 -9.12 -3.07
C PHE A 196 3.56 -7.87 -2.81
N SER A 197 2.47 -7.67 -3.56
CA SER A 197 1.59 -6.52 -3.33
C SER A 197 0.77 -6.69 -2.05
N LYS A 198 0.24 -7.89 -1.81
CA LYS A 198 -0.65 -8.15 -0.66
C LYS A 198 0.08 -8.03 0.68
N LYS A 199 1.35 -8.45 0.76
CA LYS A 199 2.08 -8.46 2.04
C LYS A 199 2.23 -7.06 2.66
N HIS A 200 2.41 -6.01 1.85
CA HIS A 200 2.55 -4.65 2.38
C HIS A 200 1.23 -4.13 2.99
N THR A 201 0.09 -4.49 2.39
CA THR A 201 -1.24 -4.25 3.01
C THR A 201 -1.34 -4.94 4.37
N VAL A 202 -1.00 -6.24 4.45
CA VAL A 202 -1.08 -7.01 5.70
C VAL A 202 -0.13 -6.48 6.78
N LEU A 203 1.04 -5.95 6.39
CA LEU A 203 2.00 -5.35 7.30
C LEU A 203 1.38 -4.21 8.12
N ILE A 204 0.56 -3.36 7.48
CA ILE A 204 -0.18 -2.29 8.18
C ILE A 204 -1.05 -2.91 9.28
N ALA A 205 -1.91 -3.88 8.94
CA ALA A 205 -2.83 -4.49 9.90
C ALA A 205 -2.08 -5.17 11.06
N GLY A 206 -1.03 -5.94 10.75
CA GLY A 206 -0.20 -6.62 11.74
C GLY A 206 0.49 -5.64 12.70
N ARG A 207 1.07 -4.56 12.18
CA ARG A 207 1.73 -3.55 13.01
C ARG A 207 0.74 -2.71 13.81
N ILE A 208 -0.46 -2.44 13.29
CA ILE A 208 -1.56 -1.84 14.07
C ILE A 208 -1.88 -2.71 15.29
N MET A 209 -2.09 -4.01 15.10
CA MET A 209 -2.37 -4.93 16.21
C MET A 209 -1.21 -5.02 17.20
N TYR A 210 0.03 -4.97 16.70
CA TYR A 210 1.24 -4.94 17.52
C TYR A 210 1.27 -3.70 18.42
N ILE A 211 1.15 -2.48 17.87
CA ILE A 211 1.23 -1.24 18.66
C ILE A 211 0.04 -1.07 19.61
N LYS A 212 -1.13 -1.63 19.27
CA LYS A 212 -2.31 -1.64 20.14
C LYS A 212 -2.28 -2.79 21.16
N ASN A 213 -1.21 -3.60 21.15
CA ASN A 213 -0.99 -4.72 22.07
C ASN A 213 -2.20 -5.68 22.10
N TYR A 214 -2.75 -6.01 20.93
CA TYR A 214 -3.92 -6.87 20.85
C TYR A 214 -3.60 -8.29 21.31
N SER A 215 -4.12 -8.71 22.46
CA SER A 215 -3.63 -9.90 23.19
C SER A 215 -3.55 -11.18 22.34
N PRO A 216 -4.59 -11.60 21.61
CA PRO A 216 -4.52 -12.82 20.78
C PRO A 216 -3.42 -12.74 19.71
N PHE A 217 -3.29 -11.59 19.05
CA PHE A 217 -2.24 -11.38 18.06
C PHE A 217 -0.84 -11.35 18.69
N MET A 218 -0.69 -10.77 19.88
CA MET A 218 0.59 -10.72 20.58
C MET A 218 1.05 -12.09 21.07
N GLU A 219 0.13 -12.99 21.42
CA GLU A 219 0.44 -14.40 21.69
C GLU A 219 0.92 -15.10 20.43
N GLU A 220 0.25 -14.89 19.28
CA GLU A 220 0.68 -15.41 17.99
C GLU A 220 2.07 -14.91 17.60
N TYR A 221 2.29 -13.59 17.67
CA TYR A 221 3.57 -12.96 17.37
C TYR A 221 4.73 -13.53 18.22
N LYS A 222 4.48 -13.87 19.49
CA LYS A 222 5.52 -14.43 20.37
C LYS A 222 5.86 -15.88 20.05
N LYS A 223 4.87 -16.70 19.67
CA LYS A 223 5.05 -18.15 19.46
C LYS A 223 5.41 -18.52 18.02
N ASN A 224 4.98 -17.72 17.04
CA ASN A 224 5.10 -18.03 15.62
C ASN A 224 6.21 -17.21 14.96
N ILE A 225 7.31 -17.88 14.61
CA ILE A 225 8.50 -17.25 14.03
C ILE A 225 8.23 -16.59 12.67
N TYR A 226 7.28 -17.09 11.89
CA TYR A 226 6.93 -16.52 10.59
C TYR A 226 6.18 -15.20 10.76
N VAL A 227 5.19 -15.15 11.67
CA VAL A 227 4.50 -13.91 12.03
C VAL A 227 5.49 -12.89 12.59
N LYS A 228 6.34 -13.29 13.55
CA LYS A 228 7.36 -12.41 14.11
C LYS A 228 8.30 -11.83 13.05
N THR A 229 8.86 -12.70 12.21
CA THR A 229 9.79 -12.27 11.15
C THR A 229 9.10 -11.37 10.14
N PHE A 230 7.85 -11.65 9.78
CA PHE A 230 7.10 -10.80 8.87
C PHE A 230 6.84 -9.41 9.46
N ILE A 231 6.41 -9.31 10.72
CA ILE A 231 6.17 -8.02 11.37
C ILE A 231 7.47 -7.21 11.53
N ASP A 232 8.55 -7.87 11.93
CA ASP A 232 9.83 -7.22 12.24
C ASP A 232 10.62 -6.87 10.96
N LYS A 233 10.59 -7.73 9.94
CA LYS A 233 11.48 -7.66 8.76
C LYS A 233 10.77 -7.61 7.41
N VAL A 234 9.44 -7.76 7.37
CA VAL A 234 8.61 -7.83 6.14
C VAL A 234 8.98 -9.03 5.24
N MET A 235 9.46 -10.09 5.88
CA MET A 235 9.90 -11.34 5.24
C MET A 235 8.91 -12.48 5.50
N LEU A 236 8.63 -13.30 4.48
CA LEU A 236 7.70 -14.41 4.59
C LEU A 236 8.37 -15.80 4.56
N TYR A 237 9.62 -15.94 4.10
CA TYR A 237 10.30 -17.24 3.93
C TYR A 237 9.43 -18.30 3.21
N ASN A 238 8.71 -17.91 2.15
CA ASN A 238 7.75 -18.74 1.44
C ASN A 238 6.54 -19.24 2.26
N ASN A 239 6.37 -18.81 3.51
CA ASN A 239 5.17 -19.07 4.31
C ASN A 239 4.09 -18.01 4.01
N PHE A 240 3.43 -18.15 2.87
CA PHE A 240 2.46 -17.16 2.41
C PHE A 240 1.14 -17.17 3.21
N GLU A 241 0.82 -18.29 3.86
CA GLU A 241 -0.33 -18.45 4.77
C GLU A 241 -0.26 -17.50 5.98
N THR A 242 0.94 -17.03 6.34
CA THR A 242 1.13 -15.97 7.34
C THR A 242 0.28 -14.72 7.04
N LEU A 243 0.05 -14.41 5.76
CA LEU A 243 -0.75 -13.24 5.38
C LEU A 243 -2.22 -13.39 5.78
N ASP A 244 -2.83 -14.53 5.44
CA ASP A 244 -4.24 -14.80 5.76
C ASP A 244 -4.45 -14.91 7.28
N LEU A 245 -3.52 -15.57 7.99
CA LEU A 245 -3.55 -15.65 9.46
C LEU A 245 -3.58 -14.27 10.13
N ILE A 246 -2.72 -13.34 9.68
CA ILE A 246 -2.69 -11.98 10.25
C ILE A 246 -3.98 -11.23 9.93
N ILE A 247 -4.55 -11.44 8.74
CA ILE A 247 -5.83 -10.83 8.36
C ILE A 247 -7.00 -11.39 9.19
N ASP A 248 -7.00 -12.67 9.54
CA ASP A 248 -7.99 -13.24 10.45
C ASP A 248 -7.95 -12.58 11.83
N TYR A 249 -6.75 -12.39 12.40
CA TYR A 249 -6.59 -11.61 13.63
C TYR A 249 -7.03 -10.15 13.46
N ALA A 250 -6.77 -9.54 12.30
CA ALA A 250 -7.16 -8.16 12.02
C ALA A 250 -8.68 -7.98 11.96
N ASN A 251 -9.40 -8.94 11.35
CA ASN A 251 -10.86 -8.97 11.34
C ASN A 251 -11.42 -9.11 12.76
N ASP A 252 -10.92 -10.06 13.53
CA ASP A 252 -11.33 -10.26 14.92
C ASP A 252 -11.04 -9.03 15.80
N PHE A 253 -9.87 -8.41 15.62
CA PHE A 253 -9.51 -7.15 16.29
C PHE A 253 -10.47 -6.03 15.92
N TYR A 254 -10.77 -5.85 14.64
CA TYR A 254 -11.68 -4.81 14.14
C TYR A 254 -13.10 -4.95 14.72
N GLU A 255 -13.64 -6.17 14.77
CA GLU A 255 -14.96 -6.44 15.36
C GLU A 255 -15.01 -6.15 16.86
N LYS A 256 -13.96 -6.51 17.60
CA LYS A 256 -13.86 -6.24 19.04
C LYS A 256 -13.56 -4.77 19.35
N TYR A 257 -12.94 -4.05 18.42
CA TYR A 257 -12.71 -2.61 18.53
C TYR A 257 -14.03 -1.83 18.58
N ASN A 258 -15.13 -2.36 18.04
CA ASN A 258 -16.47 -1.74 18.08
C ASN A 258 -17.14 -1.80 19.46
N LYS A 259 -16.59 -2.56 20.41
CA LYS A 259 -17.22 -2.82 21.73
C LYS A 259 -16.53 -2.11 22.89
N ARG A 260 -15.55 -1.25 22.62
CA ARG A 260 -14.83 -0.41 23.60
C ARG A 260 -15.06 1.05 23.27
#